data_AF-W5SIH1-F1
#
_entry.id   AF-W5SIH1-F1
#
_cell.length_a   1.000
_cell.length_b   1.000
_cell.length_c   1.000
_cell.angle_alpha   90.00
_cell.angle_beta   90.00
_cell.angle_gamma   90.00
#
_symmetry.space_group_name_H-M   'P 1'
#
loop_
_entity.id
_entity.type
_entity.pdbx_description
1 polymer ?
#
loop_
_entity_poly.entity_id
_entity_poly.type
_entity_poly.pdbx_seq_one_letter_code
_entity_poly.pdbx_strand_id
1 'polypeptide(L)'
;MNKVKKSFDDYIVYFNEGKLSDAQISKEMGVSRANVCKIRRRWESRESNNLEEHLKVTISEETLNNVLIRASKHSAQSSSIKSQLHMARNRLGLEFIASFKLLFRFGT
;
A
#
# COMPACT_ATOMS: atom_id res chain seq x y z
N MET A 1 21.71 45.77 14.55
CA MET A 1 20.92 45.35 13.37
C MET A 1 19.96 44.25 13.79
N ASN A 2 18.66 44.56 13.89
CA ASN A 2 17.65 43.54 14.17
C ASN A 2 17.44 42.71 12.90
N LYS A 3 17.98 41.49 12.88
CA LYS A 3 17.68 40.54 11.80
C LYS A 3 16.24 40.08 11.99
N VAL A 4 15.31 40.66 11.24
CA VAL A 4 13.92 40.18 11.16
C VAL A 4 13.98 38.70 10.77
N LYS A 5 13.39 37.83 11.59
CA LYS A 5 13.34 36.39 11.29
C LYS A 5 12.50 36.19 10.02
N LYS A 6 13.07 35.51 9.03
CA LYS A 6 12.37 35.14 7.80
C LYS A 6 11.49 33.92 8.03
N SER A 7 10.24 34.01 7.60
CA SER A 7 9.25 32.94 7.68
C SER A 7 9.49 31.91 6.56
N PHE A 8 8.84 30.74 6.62
CA PHE A 8 8.88 29.76 5.54
C PHE A 8 8.20 30.30 4.27
N ASP A 9 7.11 31.06 4.42
CA ASP A 9 6.31 31.61 3.32
C ASP A 9 7.10 32.64 2.51
N ASP A 10 8.01 33.37 3.16
CA ASP A 10 8.92 34.31 2.50
C ASP A 10 9.82 33.61 1.46
N TYR A 11 10.10 32.31 1.62
CA TYR A 11 10.89 31.53 0.65
C TYR A 11 10.05 30.96 -0.49
N ILE A 12 8.77 30.65 -0.24
CA ILE A 12 7.89 29.98 -1.21
C ILE A 12 7.73 30.82 -2.48
N VAL A 13 7.63 32.15 -2.33
CA VAL A 13 7.52 33.08 -3.47
C VAL A 13 8.63 32.85 -4.49
N TYR A 14 9.88 32.72 -4.02
CA TYR A 14 11.03 32.48 -4.88
C TYR A 14 11.10 31.07 -5.45
N PHE A 15 10.63 30.07 -4.70
CA PHE A 15 10.63 28.68 -5.17
C PHE A 15 9.58 28.46 -6.26
N ASN A 16 8.38 29.03 -6.12
CA ASN A 16 7.31 28.96 -7.11
C ASN A 16 7.69 29.65 -8.42
N GLU A 17 8.42 30.78 -8.36
CA GLU A 17 8.85 31.49 -9.56
C GLU A 17 9.93 30.74 -10.35
N GLY A 18 10.71 29.87 -9.70
CA GLY A 18 11.74 29.02 -10.34
C GLY A 18 12.92 29.76 -10.99
N LYS A 19 12.95 31.10 -10.93
CA LYS A 19 13.91 31.96 -11.66
C LYS A 19 15.21 32.24 -10.93
N LEU A 20 15.25 32.03 -9.60
CA LEU A 20 16.40 32.37 -8.77
C LEU A 20 17.10 31.13 -8.22
N SER A 21 18.42 31.13 -8.33
CA SER A 21 19.28 30.13 -7.69
C SER A 21 19.34 30.34 -6.17
N ASP A 22 19.64 29.27 -5.42
CA ASP A 22 19.78 29.33 -3.96
C ASP A 22 20.80 30.38 -3.48
N ALA A 23 21.82 30.67 -4.30
CA ALA A 23 22.81 31.69 -4.01
C ALA A 23 22.23 33.11 -4.13
N GLN A 24 21.32 33.35 -5.07
CA GLN A 24 20.63 34.64 -5.22
C GLN A 24 19.61 34.83 -4.09
N ILE A 25 18.81 33.81 -3.79
CA ILE A 25 17.85 33.84 -2.68
C ILE A 25 18.57 34.07 -1.35
N SER A 26 19.72 33.45 -1.14
CA SER A 26 20.55 33.66 0.06
C SER A 26 20.96 35.12 0.25
N LYS A 27 21.39 35.79 -0.84
CA LYS A 27 21.78 37.21 -0.81
C LYS A 27 20.57 38.11 -0.56
N GLU A 28 19.48 37.89 -1.28
CA GLU A 28 18.24 38.65 -1.17
C GLU A 28 17.64 38.56 0.24
N MET A 29 17.63 37.36 0.80
CA MET A 29 17.03 37.09 2.11
C MET A 29 17.95 37.37 3.29
N GLY A 30 19.23 37.66 3.04
CA GLY A 30 20.24 37.87 4.09
C GLY A 30 20.48 36.62 4.96
N VAL A 31 20.33 35.43 4.39
CA VAL A 31 20.49 34.13 5.08
C VAL A 31 21.58 33.28 4.43
N SER A 32 22.04 32.23 5.11
CA SER A 32 23.02 31.32 4.52
C SER A 32 22.39 30.49 3.40
N ARG A 33 23.18 30.17 2.37
CA ARG A 33 22.78 29.26 1.29
C ARG A 33 22.30 27.90 1.82
N ALA A 34 22.96 27.38 2.86
CA ALA A 34 22.57 26.14 3.50
C ALA A 34 21.14 26.20 4.10
N ASN A 35 20.72 27.37 4.61
CA ASN A 35 19.35 27.57 5.08
C ASN A 35 18.36 27.48 3.92
N VAL A 36 18.65 28.16 2.80
CA VAL A 36 17.82 28.10 1.58
C VAL A 36 17.66 26.66 1.09
N CYS A 37 18.76 25.90 0.98
CA CYS A 37 18.70 24.50 0.54
C CYS A 37 17.84 23.63 1.48
N LYS A 38 17.91 23.85 2.80
CA LYS A 38 17.06 23.12 3.77
C LYS A 38 15.58 23.40 3.56
N ILE A 39 15.23 24.67 3.35
CA ILE A 39 13.85 25.10 3.14
C ILE A 39 13.33 24.60 1.78
N ARG A 40 14.15 24.65 0.72
CA ARG A 40 13.81 24.12 -0.61
C ARG A 40 13.48 22.64 -0.57
N ARG A 41 14.32 21.82 0.05
CA ARG A 41 14.06 20.37 0.20
C ARG A 41 12.75 20.09 0.95
N ARG A 42 12.45 20.88 1.99
CA ARG A 42 11.19 20.77 2.74
C ARG A 42 9.98 21.15 1.88
N TRP A 43 10.12 22.15 1.02
CA TRP A 43 9.09 22.56 0.07
C TRP A 43 8.86 21.51 -1.03
N GLU A 44 9.92 21.04 -1.69
CA GLU A 44 9.86 19.98 -2.72
C GLU A 44 9.20 18.70 -2.19
N SER A 45 9.52 18.30 -0.96
CA SER A 45 8.91 17.13 -0.31
C SER A 45 7.42 17.32 0.00
N ARG A 46 6.93 18.55 0.20
CA ARG A 46 5.50 18.82 0.37
C ARG A 46 4.79 18.79 -0.98
N GLU A 47 5.41 19.35 -2.01
CA GLU A 47 4.86 19.35 -3.37
C GLU A 47 4.77 17.94 -3.94
N SER A 48 5.78 17.08 -3.72
CA SER A 48 5.76 15.68 -4.16
C SER A 48 4.63 14.87 -3.52
N ASN A 49 4.32 15.14 -2.24
CA ASN A 49 3.23 14.45 -1.53
C ASN A 49 1.85 14.89 -2.05
N ASN A 50 1.69 16.16 -2.43
CA ASN A 50 0.45 16.63 -3.06
C ASN A 50 0.28 16.10 -4.49
N LEU A 51 1.39 15.85 -5.21
CA LEU A 51 1.35 15.30 -6.56
C LEU A 51 0.95 13.81 -6.58
N GLU A 52 1.34 13.04 -5.55
CA GLU A 52 0.98 11.62 -5.41
C GLU A 52 -0.51 11.39 -5.09
N GLU A 53 -1.17 12.30 -4.35
CA GLU A 53 -2.58 12.14 -3.97
C GLU A 53 -3.56 12.18 -5.15
N HIS A 54 -3.13 12.65 -6.34
CA HIS A 54 -3.99 12.77 -7.52
C HIS A 54 -3.74 11.75 -8.63
N LEU A 55 -2.91 10.73 -8.41
CA LEU A 55 -2.92 9.54 -9.28
C LEU A 55 -4.19 8.73 -9.03
N LYS A 56 -5.33 9.29 -9.47
CA LYS A 56 -6.63 8.63 -9.53
C LYS A 56 -6.56 7.53 -10.58
N VAL A 57 -6.04 6.37 -10.19
CA VAL A 57 -6.06 5.15 -10.99
C VAL A 57 -7.53 4.82 -11.26
N THR A 58 -7.98 5.12 -12.47
CA THR A 58 -9.35 4.85 -12.89
C THR A 58 -9.36 3.47 -13.53
N ILE A 59 -9.89 2.48 -12.82
CA ILE A 59 -10.04 1.12 -13.34
C ILE A 59 -11.38 1.03 -14.08
N SER A 60 -11.40 0.43 -15.27
CA SER A 60 -12.64 0.17 -16.00
C SER A 60 -13.55 -0.75 -15.20
N GLU A 61 -14.86 -0.46 -15.21
CA GLU A 61 -15.88 -1.29 -14.57
C GLU A 61 -15.82 -2.75 -15.06
N GLU A 62 -15.50 -2.96 -16.34
CA GLU A 62 -15.31 -4.29 -16.91
C GLU A 62 -14.14 -5.05 -16.25
N THR A 63 -13.01 -4.36 -16.04
CA THR A 63 -11.84 -4.97 -15.38
C THR A 63 -12.16 -5.35 -13.93
N LEU A 64 -12.89 -4.49 -13.22
CA LEU A 64 -13.32 -4.78 -11.85
C LEU A 64 -14.25 -6.00 -11.81
N ASN A 65 -15.26 -6.06 -12.69
CA ASN A 65 -16.20 -7.17 -12.77
C ASN A 65 -15.50 -8.50 -13.10
N ASN A 66 -14.54 -8.49 -14.02
CA ASN A 66 -13.76 -9.68 -14.36
C ASN A 66 -12.93 -10.20 -13.18
N VAL A 67 -12.32 -9.30 -12.40
CA VAL A 67 -11.57 -9.67 -11.19
C VAL A 67 -12.51 -10.27 -10.14
N LEU A 68 -13.68 -9.67 -9.92
CA LEU A 68 -14.68 -10.18 -8.97
C LEU A 68 -15.21 -11.56 -9.37
N ILE A 69 -15.56 -11.77 -10.63
CA ILE A 69 -16.01 -13.08 -11.14
C ILE A 69 -14.93 -14.13 -10.93
N ARG A 70 -13.67 -13.81 -11.23
CA ARG A 70 -12.54 -14.74 -11.06
C ARG A 70 -12.31 -15.08 -9.59
N ALA A 71 -12.34 -14.08 -8.70
CA ALA A 71 -12.19 -14.27 -7.26
C ALA A 71 -13.32 -15.14 -6.69
N SER A 72 -14.57 -14.88 -7.12
CA SER A 72 -15.74 -15.67 -6.73
C SER A 72 -15.61 -17.13 -7.16
N LYS A 73 -15.26 -17.39 -8.43
CA LYS A 73 -15.01 -18.75 -8.94
C LYS A 73 -13.92 -19.48 -8.14
N HIS A 74 -12.80 -18.81 -7.86
CA HIS A 74 -11.72 -19.39 -7.08
C HIS A 74 -12.16 -19.75 -5.64
N SER A 75 -12.97 -18.89 -5.01
CA SER A 75 -13.50 -19.15 -3.67
C SER A 75 -14.44 -20.36 -3.63
N ALA A 76 -15.32 -20.50 -4.63
CA ALA A 76 -16.23 -21.63 -4.77
C ALA A 76 -15.48 -22.94 -5.04
N GLN A 77 -14.40 -22.89 -5.84
CA GLN A 77 -13.54 -24.04 -6.07
C GLN A 77 -12.82 -24.46 -4.79
N SER A 78 -12.28 -23.51 -4.02
CA SER A 78 -11.60 -23.79 -2.75
C SER A 78 -12.52 -24.43 -1.71
N SER A 79 -13.75 -23.93 -1.57
CA SER A 79 -14.73 -24.49 -0.65
C SER A 79 -15.18 -25.90 -1.05
N SER A 80 -15.33 -26.15 -2.36
CA SER A 80 -15.62 -27.48 -2.91
C SER A 80 -14.48 -28.47 -2.64
N ILE A 81 -13.22 -28.08 -2.87
CA ILE A 81 -12.06 -28.93 -2.57
C ILE A 81 -12.00 -29.24 -1.07
N LYS A 82 -12.25 -28.23 -0.21
CA LYS A 82 -12.27 -28.42 1.25
C LYS A 82 -13.34 -29.41 1.69
N SER A 83 -14.54 -29.35 1.10
CA SER A 83 -15.62 -30.28 1.44
C SER A 83 -15.31 -31.71 0.95
N GLN A 84 -14.76 -31.85 -0.26
CA GLN A 84 -14.31 -33.15 -0.79
C GLN A 84 -13.23 -33.78 0.09
N LEU A 85 -12.23 -33.00 0.53
CA LEU A 85 -11.19 -33.45 1.45
C LEU A 85 -11.80 -33.94 2.78
N HIS A 86 -12.75 -33.19 3.34
CA HIS A 86 -13.42 -33.55 4.58
C HIS A 86 -14.21 -34.87 4.44
N MET A 87 -14.93 -35.05 3.34
CA MET A 87 -15.65 -36.30 3.05
C MET A 87 -14.69 -37.48 2.89
N ALA A 88 -13.59 -37.31 2.14
CA ALA A 88 -12.58 -38.35 1.95
C ALA A 88 -11.92 -38.75 3.28
N ARG A 89 -11.60 -37.77 4.14
CA ARG A 89 -11.05 -38.01 5.47
C ARG A 89 -12.02 -38.81 6.34
N ASN A 90 -13.30 -38.42 6.36
CA ASN A 90 -14.31 -39.10 7.16
C ASN A 90 -14.56 -40.53 6.67
N ARG A 91 -14.62 -40.71 5.35
CA ARG A 91 -14.74 -42.04 4.73
C ARG A 91 -13.57 -42.95 5.13
N LEU A 92 -12.34 -42.46 5.02
CA LEU A 92 -11.14 -43.20 5.42
C LEU A 92 -11.18 -43.58 6.91
N GLY A 93 -11.63 -42.66 7.78
CA GLY A 93 -11.79 -42.93 9.21
C GLY A 93 -12.82 -44.03 9.49
N LEU A 94 -13.95 -44.03 8.79
CA LEU A 94 -14.96 -45.07 8.91
C LEU A 94 -14.45 -46.43 8.41
N GLU A 95 -13.78 -46.47 7.26
CA GLU A 95 -13.16 -47.67 6.71
C GLU A 95 -12.07 -48.23 7.65
N PHE A 96 -11.27 -47.34 8.26
CA PHE A 96 -10.30 -47.72 9.28
C PHE A 96 -10.98 -48.35 10.51
N ILE A 97 -12.02 -47.71 11.06
CA ILE A 97 -12.75 -48.23 12.24
C ILE A 97 -13.39 -49.58 11.92
N ALA A 98 -14.00 -49.72 10.74
CA ALA A 98 -14.61 -50.98 10.30
C ALA A 98 -13.57 -52.10 10.19
N SER A 99 -12.44 -51.83 9.53
CA SER A 99 -11.32 -52.77 9.40
C SER A 99 -10.70 -53.11 10.74
N PHE A 100 -10.51 -52.13 11.62
CA PHE A 100 -9.97 -52.32 12.97
C PHE A 100 -10.89 -53.21 13.81
N LYS A 101 -12.21 -52.97 13.79
CA LYS A 101 -13.19 -53.82 14.49
C LYS A 101 -13.17 -55.26 13.97
N LEU A 102 -13.03 -55.44 12.65
CA LEU A 102 -12.95 -56.77 12.04
C LEU A 102 -11.67 -57.50 12.47
N LEU A 103 -10.53 -56.79 12.47
CA LEU A 103 -9.22 -57.34 12.80
C LEU A 103 -9.11 -57.74 14.27
N PHE A 104 -9.64 -56.92 15.18
CA PHE A 104 -9.45 -57.09 16.62
C PHE A 104 -10.61 -57.79 17.32
N ARG A 105 -11.65 -58.28 16.61
CA ARG A 105 -12.85 -58.98 17.12
C ARG A 105 -12.92 -58.94 18.65
N PHE A 106 -13.34 -57.81 19.22
CA PHE A 106 -13.71 -57.78 20.63
C PHE A 106 -14.90 -58.73 20.75
N GLY A 107 -14.62 -59.96 21.18
CA GLY A 107 -15.63 -60.94 21.49
C GLY A 107 -16.52 -60.36 22.58
N THR A 108 -17.76 -60.11 22.23
CA THR A 108 -18.87 -60.14 23.20
C THR A 108 -19.03 -61.55 23.71
#